data_AF-A0A7R8ZU70-F1
#
_entry.id   AF-A0A7R8ZU70-F1
#
_cell.length_a   1.000
_cell.length_b   1.000
_cell.length_c   1.000
_cell.angle_alpha   90.00
_cell.angle_beta   90.00
_cell.angle_gamma   90.00
#
_symmetry.space_group_name_H-M   'P 1'
#
loop_
_entity.id
_entity.type
_entity.pdbx_description
1 polymer ?
#
loop_
_entity_poly.entity_id
_entity_poly.type
_entity_poly.pdbx_seq_one_letter_code
_entity_poly.pdbx_strand_id
1 'polypeptide(L)'
;MVVQGIVVDSKCFESCILHCCTSEKEEVTGILVGELWKGSDSVVHVIAPCFLPRSVRSSDRVEVDPTVLVTGAQFAEEVCAHC
;
A
#
# COMPACT_ATOMS: atom_id res chain seq x y z
N MET A 1 5.92 16.67 10.37
CA MET A 1 6.78 15.47 10.36
C MET A 1 7.19 15.24 8.92
N VAL A 2 8.49 15.19 8.63
CA VAL A 2 9.01 15.05 7.26
C VAL A 2 9.59 13.65 7.12
N VAL A 3 9.05 12.85 6.20
CA VAL A 3 9.63 11.54 5.86
C VAL A 3 10.93 11.77 5.11
N GLN A 4 12.02 11.17 5.59
CA GLN A 4 13.34 11.29 4.99
C GLN A 4 13.64 10.16 3.99
N GLY A 5 12.99 9.00 4.14
CA GLY A 5 13.23 7.86 3.29
C GLY A 5 12.12 6.81 3.39
N ILE A 6 12.10 5.92 2.39
CA ILE A 6 11.19 4.78 2.33
C ILE A 6 12.04 3.55 2.04
N VAL A 7 11.89 2.52 2.87
CA VAL A 7 12.48 1.20 2.66
C VAL A 7 11.32 0.26 2.36
N VAL A 8 11.40 -0.49 1.26
CA VAL A 8 10.34 -1.40 0.82
C VAL A 8 10.85 -2.83 0.91
N ASP A 9 10.10 -3.71 1.58
CA ASP A 9 10.39 -5.13 1.59
C ASP A 9 10.37 -5.70 0.16
N SER A 10 11.34 -6.57 -0.14
CA SER A 10 11.50 -7.14 -1.49
C SER A 10 10.28 -7.91 -1.99
N LYS A 11 9.58 -8.66 -1.12
CA LYS A 11 8.37 -9.41 -1.48
C LYS A 11 7.19 -8.47 -1.68
N CYS A 12 7.11 -7.42 -0.89
CA CYS A 12 6.13 -6.35 -1.11
C CYS A 12 6.33 -5.72 -2.49
N PHE A 13 7.57 -5.39 -2.84
CA PHE A 13 7.90 -4.82 -4.15
C PHE A 13 7.53 -5.76 -5.30
N GLU A 14 7.94 -7.03 -5.24
CA GLU A 14 7.60 -8.03 -6.26
C GLU A 14 6.10 -8.18 -6.45
N SER A 15 5.35 -8.26 -5.34
CA SER A 15 3.89 -8.36 -5.36
C SER A 15 3.25 -7.15 -6.03
N CYS A 16 3.74 -5.95 -5.76
CA CYS A 16 3.28 -4.73 -6.42
C CYS A 16 3.51 -4.77 -7.93
N ILE A 17 4.70 -5.20 -8.38
CA ILE A 17 5.00 -5.34 -9.81
C ILE A 17 4.06 -6.35 -10.47
N LEU A 18 3.84 -7.51 -9.85
CA LEU A 18 2.92 -8.52 -10.34
C LEU A 18 1.49 -7.96 -10.47
N HIS A 19 1.01 -7.22 -9.47
CA HIS A 19 -0.31 -6.58 -9.50
C HIS A 19 -0.43 -5.57 -10.64
N CYS A 20 0.59 -4.72 -10.84
CA CYS A 20 0.66 -3.77 -11.96
C CYS A 20 0.55 -4.47 -13.32
N CYS A 21 1.07 -5.70 -13.45
CA CYS A 21 1.01 -6.47 -14.69
C CYS A 21 -0.31 -7.23 -14.90
N THR A 22 -1.27 -7.18 -13.96
CA THR A 22 -2.55 -7.90 -14.10
C THR A 22 -3.48 -7.28 -15.13
N SER A 23 -3.30 -6.00 -15.47
CA SER A 23 -4.14 -5.30 -16.43
C SER A 23 -3.38 -4.22 -17.18
N GLU A 24 -3.46 -4.24 -18.51
CA GLU A 24 -2.98 -3.16 -19.38
C GLU A 24 -4.09 -2.17 -19.74
N LYS A 25 -5.36 -2.55 -19.51
CA LYS A 25 -6.53 -1.78 -19.97
C LYS A 25 -6.97 -0.72 -18.99
N GLU A 26 -6.58 -0.89 -17.74
CA GLU A 26 -7.17 -0.16 -16.65
C GLU A 26 -6.16 -0.07 -15.49
N GLU A 27 -6.04 1.10 -14.88
CA GLU A 27 -5.15 1.34 -13.73
C GLU A 27 -5.46 0.36 -12.57
N VAL A 28 -4.46 -0.05 -11.83
CA VAL A 28 -4.64 -0.84 -10.61
C VAL A 28 -4.24 -0.02 -9.39
N THR A 29 -4.79 -0.35 -8.23
CA THR A 29 -4.57 0.42 -7.00
C THR A 29 -4.43 -0.49 -5.79
N GLY A 30 -3.91 0.07 -4.71
CA GLY A 30 -3.68 -0.60 -3.44
C GLY A 30 -3.19 0.37 -2.35
N ILE A 31 -3.18 -0.11 -1.11
CA ILE A 31 -2.62 0.58 0.06
C ILE A 31 -1.34 -0.14 0.49
N LEU A 32 -0.33 0.63 0.89
CA LEU A 32 0.88 0.07 1.49
C LEU A 32 0.76 0.08 3.01
N VAL A 33 1.04 -1.07 3.62
CA VAL A 33 1.10 -1.26 5.06
C VAL A 33 2.55 -1.33 5.51
N GLY A 34 2.84 -0.65 6.61
CA GLY A 34 4.18 -0.55 7.14
C GLY A 34 4.24 0.24 8.43
N GLU A 35 5.47 0.48 8.86
CA GLU A 35 5.76 1.16 10.12
C GLU A 35 6.47 2.47 9.85
N LEU A 36 6.22 3.45 10.71
CA LEU A 36 7.04 4.65 10.76
C LEU A 36 8.05 4.53 11.89
N TRP A 37 9.33 4.42 11.55
CA TRP A 37 10.40 4.41 12.52
C TRP A 37 10.74 5.85 12.93
N LYS A 38 10.42 6.16 14.19
CA LYS A 38 10.64 7.49 14.78
C LYS A 38 12.02 7.55 15.42
N GLY A 39 13.06 7.62 14.59
CA GLY A 39 14.43 7.94 15.00
C GLY A 39 14.81 9.39 14.68
N SER A 40 16.12 9.69 14.62
CA SER A 40 16.68 10.95 14.09
C SER A 40 16.16 11.24 12.67
N ASP A 41 15.97 10.17 11.90
CA ASP A 41 15.50 10.18 10.53
C ASP A 41 14.15 9.45 10.49
N SER A 42 13.09 10.16 10.08
CA SER A 42 11.76 9.55 9.95
C SER A 42 11.70 8.72 8.67
N VAL A 43 11.89 7.40 8.81
CA VAL A 43 11.87 6.44 7.68
C VAL A 43 10.61 5.59 7.74
N VAL A 44 9.98 5.38 6.58
CA VAL A 44 8.84 4.47 6.42
C VAL A 44 9.33 3.11 5.96
N HIS A 45 9.04 2.07 6.73
CA HIS A 45 9.31 0.68 6.36
C HIS A 45 8.03 0.05 5.84
N VAL A 46 7.97 -0.19 4.53
CA VAL A 46 6.82 -0.82 3.87
C VAL A 46 6.99 -2.34 3.90
N ILE A 47 6.00 -3.03 4.45
CA ILE A 47 6.05 -4.47 4.75
C ILE A 47 5.17 -5.26 3.77
N ALA A 48 3.96 -4.76 3.48
CA ALA A 48 2.98 -5.50 2.69
C ALA A 48 2.06 -4.59 1.87
N PRO A 49 1.62 -5.02 0.67
CA PRO A 49 0.58 -4.34 -0.07
C PRO A 49 -0.81 -4.95 0.21
N CYS A 50 -1.81 -4.08 0.37
CA CYS A 50 -3.23 -4.42 0.36
C CYS A 50 -3.79 -4.04 -1.02
N PHE A 51 -4.04 -5.03 -1.88
CA PHE A 51 -4.61 -4.76 -3.20
C PHE A 51 -6.12 -4.53 -3.09
N LEU A 52 -6.59 -3.51 -3.78
CA LEU A 52 -7.95 -3.02 -3.61
C LEU A 52 -8.70 -3.01 -4.94
N PRO A 53 -9.99 -3.39 -4.95
CA PRO A 53 -10.81 -3.24 -6.14
C PRO A 53 -11.02 -1.75 -6.44
N ARG A 54 -10.97 -1.36 -7.71
CA ARG A 54 -11.31 0.03 -8.10
C ARG A 54 -12.82 0.25 -8.01
N SER A 55 -13.22 1.17 -7.13
CA SER A 55 -14.60 1.64 -7.00
C SER A 55 -15.02 2.54 -8.16
N VAL A 56 -14.11 3.39 -8.65
CA VAL A 56 -14.35 4.33 -9.76
C VAL A 56 -13.37 4.03 -10.89
N ARG A 57 -13.88 3.65 -12.06
CA ARG A 57 -13.09 3.32 -13.26
C ARG A 57 -13.05 4.47 -14.27
N SER A 58 -12.79 5.68 -13.77
CA SER A 58 -12.51 6.83 -14.63
C SER A 58 -11.01 6.89 -14.89
N SER A 59 -10.62 7.22 -16.12
CA SER A 59 -9.23 7.50 -16.47
C SER A 59 -8.69 8.61 -15.58
N ASP A 60 -7.45 8.48 -15.11
CA ASP A 60 -6.71 9.52 -14.35
C ASP A 60 -7.35 9.93 -13.00
N ARG A 61 -8.32 9.14 -12.51
CA ARG A 61 -8.99 9.39 -11.22
C ARG A 61 -8.96 8.14 -10.35
N VAL A 62 -7.83 7.97 -9.66
CA VAL A 62 -7.64 6.91 -8.66
C VAL A 62 -7.80 7.51 -7.26
N GLU A 63 -9.00 7.35 -6.70
CA GLU A 63 -9.30 7.80 -5.34
C GLU A 63 -9.48 6.60 -4.40
N VAL A 64 -9.05 6.79 -3.15
CA VAL A 64 -9.24 5.84 -2.07
C VAL A 64 -10.38 6.33 -1.18
N ASP A 65 -11.49 5.61 -1.20
CA ASP A 65 -12.68 5.91 -0.39
C ASP A 65 -12.41 5.60 1.11
N PRO A 66 -13.05 6.30 2.07
CA PRO A 66 -12.90 5.99 3.49
C PRO A 66 -13.19 4.53 3.87
N THR A 67 -14.13 3.87 3.20
CA THR A 67 -14.41 2.44 3.42
C THR A 67 -13.21 1.56 3.09
N VAL A 68 -12.47 1.93 2.05
CA VAL A 68 -11.25 1.24 1.61
C VAL A 68 -10.11 1.46 2.60
N LEU A 69 -10.05 2.62 3.27
CA LEU A 69 -9.10 2.86 4.36
C LEU A 69 -9.38 1.95 5.57
N VAL A 70 -10.65 1.69 5.89
CA VAL A 70 -11.02 0.76 6.97
C VAL A 70 -10.55 -0.67 6.62
N THR A 71 -10.76 -1.12 5.39
CA THR A 71 -10.24 -2.41 4.91
C THR A 71 -8.72 -2.48 5.01
N GLY A 72 -8.01 -1.42 4.59
CA GLY A 72 -6.56 -1.33 4.74
C GLY A 72 -6.09 -1.39 6.19
N ALA A 73 -6.82 -0.75 7.12
CA ALA A 73 -6.51 -0.79 8.54
C ALA A 73 -6.71 -2.19 9.14
N GLN A 74 -7.81 -2.87 8.79
CA GLN A 74 -8.06 -4.26 9.21
C GLN A 74 -6.96 -5.20 8.70
N PHE A 75 -6.59 -5.06 7.42
CA PHE A 75 -5.47 -5.80 6.85
C PHE A 75 -4.15 -5.52 7.58
N ALA A 76 -3.90 -4.27 7.97
CA ALA A 76 -2.71 -3.93 8.76
C ALA A 76 -2.69 -4.61 10.13
N GLU A 77 -3.84 -4.69 10.81
CA GLU A 77 -3.97 -5.43 12.07
C GLU A 77 -3.65 -6.93 11.88
N GLU A 78 -4.13 -7.53 10.79
CA GLU A 78 -3.85 -8.93 10.45
C GLU A 78 -2.37 -9.18 10.15
N VAL A 79 -1.73 -8.30 9.35
CA VAL A 79 -0.30 -8.41 9.03
C VAL A 79 0.55 -8.31 10.29
N CYS A 80 0.25 -7.33 11.16
CA CYS A 80 0.96 -7.16 12.44
C CYS A 80 0.81 -8.37 13.38
N ALA A 81 -0.31 -9.09 13.33
CA ALA A 81 -0.49 -10.29 14.16
C ALA A 81 0.43 -11.47 13.76
N HIS A 82 1.03 -11.41 12.57
CA HIS A 82 1.87 -12.48 12.01
C HIS A 82 3.35 -12.07 11.84
N CYS A 83 3.75 -10.88 12.31
CA CYS A 83 5.13 -10.38 12.35
C CYS A 83 5.73 -10.54 13.76
#